data_AF-A0A7S0XD29-F1
#
_entry.id   AF-A0A7S0XD29-F1
#
_cell.length_a   1.000
_cell.length_b   1.000
_cell.length_c   1.000
_cell.angle_alpha   90.00
_cell.angle_beta   90.00
_cell.angle_gamma   90.00
#
_symmetry.space_group_name_H-M   'P 1'
#
loop_
_entity.id
_entity.type
_entity.pdbx_description
1 polymer ?
#
loop_
_entity_poly.entity_id
_entity_poly.type
_entity_poly.pdbx_seq_one_letter_code
_entity_poly.pdbx_strand_id
1 'polypeptide(L)'
;PVAVASTVPVAMRVTVAEGTPGGVVISLVGADFPSAALQQVLVTSVPVRGSLEQMSGAAITAVPTQVTDPQRRVRFLPLPHTSGDAAAHPRHLYARFAYTATRDAAAAAGFHSEVETVALLVTPVNHAPVLTVRDAVVAVLSVVEDVAVVLSGEDPDGDEVTFIVTTLPAVGLL
;
A
#
# COMPACT_ATOMS: atom_id res chain seq x y z
N PRO A 1 34.20 -6.36 -23.60
CA PRO A 1 32.83 -6.78 -23.96
C PRO A 1 31.93 -5.56 -23.81
N VAL A 2 31.24 -5.14 -24.87
CA VAL A 2 30.31 -4.01 -24.80
C VAL A 2 29.01 -4.54 -24.21
N ALA A 3 28.61 -4.05 -23.03
CA ALA A 3 27.30 -4.32 -22.48
C ALA A 3 26.27 -3.65 -23.38
N VAL A 4 25.55 -4.44 -24.18
CA VAL A 4 24.42 -3.92 -24.95
C VAL A 4 23.21 -3.98 -24.03
N ALA A 5 22.72 -2.80 -23.64
CA ALA A 5 21.53 -2.59 -22.84
C ALA A 5 20.37 -3.44 -23.35
N SER A 6 19.74 -4.19 -22.44
CA SER A 6 18.48 -4.90 -22.71
C SER A 6 17.39 -3.89 -23.10
N THR A 7 16.45 -4.30 -23.96
CA THR A 7 15.48 -3.44 -24.67
C THR A 7 14.75 -2.47 -23.74
N VAL A 8 14.50 -1.26 -24.26
CA VAL A 8 13.88 -0.08 -23.61
C VAL A 8 12.87 -0.46 -22.51
N PRO A 9 13.02 0.03 -21.27
CA PRO A 9 12.11 -0.30 -20.17
C PRO A 9 10.67 0.05 -20.54
N VAL A 10 9.77 -0.93 -20.47
CA VAL A 10 8.33 -0.67 -20.58
C VAL A 10 7.88 -0.11 -19.24
N ALA A 11 7.25 1.06 -19.24
CA ALA A 11 6.69 1.61 -18.00
C ALA A 11 5.50 0.75 -17.54
N MET A 12 5.73 -0.14 -16.58
CA MET A 12 4.67 -0.95 -15.98
C MET A 12 3.82 -0.10 -15.03
N ARG A 13 2.50 -0.23 -15.14
CA ARG A 13 1.53 0.38 -14.23
C ARG A 13 0.67 -0.70 -13.60
N VAL A 14 0.50 -0.64 -12.29
CA VAL A 14 -0.36 -1.55 -11.53
C VAL A 14 -1.36 -0.71 -10.78
N THR A 15 -2.65 -1.02 -10.93
CA THR A 15 -3.74 -0.36 -10.21
C THR A 15 -4.35 -1.33 -9.22
N VAL A 16 -4.61 -0.85 -8.01
CA VAL A 16 -5.31 -1.59 -6.95
C VAL A 16 -6.26 -0.65 -6.23
N ALA A 17 -7.40 -1.17 -5.77
CA ALA A 17 -8.27 -0.40 -4.88
C ALA A 17 -7.68 -0.38 -3.48
N GLU A 18 -7.82 0.74 -2.80
CA GLU A 18 -7.54 0.83 -1.39
C GLU A 18 -8.30 -0.23 -0.58
N GLY A 19 -7.68 -0.75 0.48
CA GLY A 19 -8.29 -1.78 1.32
C GLY A 19 -8.43 -3.15 0.66
N THR A 20 -7.91 -3.36 -0.56
CA THR A 20 -7.92 -4.68 -1.21
C THR A 20 -7.28 -5.74 -0.30
N PRO A 21 -8.02 -6.77 0.14
CA PRO A 21 -7.50 -7.78 1.05
C PRO A 21 -6.29 -8.50 0.46
N GLY A 22 -5.15 -8.44 1.15
CA GLY A 22 -3.91 -9.04 0.68
C GLY A 22 -3.25 -8.31 -0.50
N GLY A 23 -3.70 -7.11 -0.86
CA GLY A 23 -3.07 -6.26 -1.87
C GLY A 23 -3.17 -6.82 -3.30
N VAL A 24 -2.20 -6.45 -4.14
CA VAL A 24 -2.14 -6.83 -5.56
C VAL A 24 -0.88 -7.64 -5.85
N VAL A 25 -1.04 -8.74 -6.62
CA VAL A 25 0.08 -9.54 -7.11
C VAL A 25 0.59 -8.95 -8.42
N ILE A 26 1.91 -8.78 -8.51
CA ILE A 26 2.60 -8.16 -9.63
C ILE A 26 3.54 -9.18 -10.24
N SER A 27 3.32 -9.50 -11.51
CA SER A 27 4.23 -10.34 -12.30
C SER A 27 5.33 -9.48 -12.91
N LEU A 28 6.57 -9.72 -12.50
CA LEU A 28 7.74 -8.99 -12.99
C LEU A 28 8.24 -9.66 -14.27
N VAL A 29 8.45 -8.84 -15.31
CA VAL A 29 8.84 -9.26 -16.65
C VAL A 29 10.21 -8.71 -17.00
N GLY A 30 10.92 -9.37 -17.90
CA GLY A 30 12.26 -8.93 -18.30
C GLY A 30 13.12 -10.11 -18.74
N ALA A 31 14.15 -9.80 -19.51
CA ALA A 31 15.13 -10.76 -19.98
C ALA A 31 16.55 -10.19 -19.83
N ASP A 32 17.49 -11.05 -19.41
CA ASP A 32 18.91 -10.84 -19.64
C ASP A 32 19.22 -11.08 -21.13
N PHE A 33 20.22 -10.37 -21.65
CA PHE A 33 20.80 -10.66 -22.96
C PHE A 33 22.09 -11.48 -22.74
N PRO A 34 22.42 -12.52 -23.55
CA PRO A 34 21.81 -12.93 -24.82
C PRO A 34 21.04 -14.29 -24.83
N SER A 35 20.51 -14.84 -23.72
CA SER A 35 19.93 -16.22 -23.78
C SER A 35 18.78 -16.58 -22.83
N ALA A 36 18.00 -17.58 -23.25
CA ALA A 36 16.63 -17.92 -22.81
C ALA A 36 16.47 -18.86 -21.58
N ALA A 37 17.23 -18.74 -20.50
CA ALA A 37 17.00 -19.60 -19.31
C ALA A 37 17.21 -18.89 -17.95
N LEU A 38 16.33 -19.27 -17.00
CA LEU A 38 16.16 -18.79 -15.61
C LEU A 38 16.61 -17.36 -15.33
N GLN A 39 15.68 -16.43 -15.55
CA GLN A 39 15.80 -15.05 -15.09
C GLN A 39 15.37 -14.97 -13.63
N GLN A 40 16.26 -14.47 -12.78
CA GLN A 40 15.93 -14.02 -11.44
C GLN A 40 15.61 -12.52 -11.50
N VAL A 41 14.85 -12.05 -10.51
CA VAL A 41 14.52 -10.62 -10.41
C VAL A 41 15.09 -10.07 -9.12
N LEU A 42 15.76 -8.93 -9.25
CA LEU A 42 16.33 -8.19 -8.14
C LEU A 42 15.57 -6.87 -7.99
N VAL A 43 14.90 -6.69 -6.85
CA VAL A 43 14.31 -5.41 -6.48
C VAL A 43 15.44 -4.46 -6.12
N THR A 44 15.53 -3.33 -6.81
CA THR A 44 16.61 -2.33 -6.70
C THR A 44 16.15 -1.03 -6.05
N SER A 45 14.84 -0.79 -5.94
CA SER A 45 14.24 0.21 -5.05
C SER A 45 12.94 -0.32 -4.47
N VAL A 46 12.57 0.13 -3.27
CA VAL A 46 11.32 -0.23 -2.58
C VAL A 46 10.34 0.96 -2.60
N PRO A 47 9.02 0.72 -2.54
CA PRO A 47 8.05 1.80 -2.50
C PRO A 47 8.18 2.63 -1.22
N VAL A 48 8.06 3.96 -1.36
CA VAL A 48 8.08 4.91 -0.23
C VAL A 48 6.79 4.89 0.61
N ARG A 49 5.72 4.27 0.10
CA ARG A 49 4.43 4.09 0.76
C ARG A 49 3.89 2.69 0.46
N GLY A 50 3.24 2.07 1.45
CA GLY A 50 2.81 0.67 1.39
C GLY A 50 3.98 -0.32 1.60
N SER A 51 3.70 -1.61 1.56
CA SER A 51 4.71 -2.68 1.64
C SER A 51 4.82 -3.43 0.33
N LEU A 52 6.05 -3.83 0.00
CA LEU A 52 6.33 -4.83 -1.03
C LEU A 52 6.74 -6.13 -0.34
N GLU A 53 6.14 -7.24 -0.72
CA GLU A 53 6.32 -8.53 -0.08
C GLU A 53 6.65 -9.61 -1.13
N GLN A 54 7.46 -10.58 -0.71
CA GLN A 54 7.60 -11.86 -1.40
C GLN A 54 6.25 -12.58 -1.40
N MET A 55 6.04 -13.52 -2.32
CA MET A 55 4.83 -14.36 -2.30
C MET A 55 4.71 -15.25 -1.05
N SER A 56 5.80 -15.44 -0.30
CA SER A 56 5.81 -16.07 1.03
C SER A 56 5.25 -15.20 2.16
N GLY A 57 5.01 -13.91 1.92
CA GLY A 57 4.62 -12.91 2.92
C GLY A 57 5.80 -12.20 3.61
N ALA A 58 7.05 -12.54 3.27
CA ALA A 58 8.21 -11.82 3.79
C ALA A 58 8.32 -10.42 3.16
N ALA A 59 8.43 -9.37 3.99
CA ALA A 59 8.61 -8.01 3.51
C ALA A 59 9.95 -7.80 2.80
N ILE A 60 9.95 -7.03 1.72
CA ILE A 60 11.12 -6.59 0.97
C ILE A 60 11.44 -5.16 1.43
N THR A 61 12.39 -5.02 2.37
CA THR A 61 12.73 -3.74 3.03
C THR A 61 14.14 -3.25 2.73
N ALA A 62 14.98 -4.07 2.11
CA ALA A 62 16.34 -3.73 1.72
C ALA A 62 16.52 -3.86 0.21
N VAL A 63 17.50 -3.17 -0.34
CA VAL A 63 17.90 -3.30 -1.74
C VAL A 63 19.42 -3.46 -1.86
N PRO A 64 19.90 -4.27 -2.80
CA PRO A 64 19.11 -5.13 -3.67
C PRO A 64 18.48 -6.33 -2.90
N THR A 65 17.30 -6.80 -3.32
CA THR A 65 16.66 -8.03 -2.78
C THR A 65 16.20 -8.95 -3.90
N GLN A 66 16.57 -10.23 -3.81
CA GLN A 66 16.17 -11.25 -4.77
C GLN A 66 14.70 -11.65 -4.55
N VAL A 67 13.91 -11.70 -5.63
CA VAL A 67 12.55 -12.27 -5.62
C VAL A 67 12.63 -13.79 -5.61
N THR A 68 11.98 -14.43 -4.63
CA THR A 68 12.09 -15.87 -4.39
C THR A 68 10.99 -16.69 -5.06
N ASP A 69 9.91 -16.06 -5.51
CA ASP A 69 8.84 -16.73 -6.26
C ASP A 69 9.36 -17.18 -7.64
N PRO A 70 9.30 -18.48 -7.99
CA PRO A 70 9.75 -18.97 -9.29
C PRO A 70 8.99 -18.38 -10.49
N GLN A 71 7.76 -17.89 -10.25
CA GLN A 71 6.96 -17.18 -11.26
C GLN A 71 7.31 -15.69 -11.35
N ARG A 72 8.31 -15.22 -10.59
CA ARG A 72 8.79 -13.83 -10.52
C ARG A 72 7.68 -12.85 -10.12
N ARG A 73 6.88 -13.23 -9.12
CA ARG A 73 5.85 -12.35 -8.59
C ARG A 73 6.25 -11.78 -7.23
N VAL A 74 5.76 -10.57 -7.00
CA VAL A 74 5.76 -9.91 -5.70
C VAL A 74 4.33 -9.47 -5.39
N ARG A 75 4.09 -9.07 -4.16
CA ARG A 75 2.82 -8.55 -3.70
C ARG A 75 3.02 -7.14 -3.18
N PHE A 76 2.16 -6.22 -3.61
CA PHE A 76 2.13 -4.86 -3.08
C PHE A 76 0.88 -4.67 -2.21
N LEU A 77 1.06 -4.17 -1.00
CA LEU A 77 -0.02 -3.85 -0.08
C LEU A 77 0.01 -2.33 0.20
N PRO A 78 -1.02 -1.58 -0.24
CA PRO A 78 -1.20 -0.19 0.18
C PRO A 78 -1.38 -0.09 1.70
N LEU A 79 -1.05 1.06 2.29
CA LEU A 79 -1.43 1.32 3.68
C LEU A 79 -2.97 1.39 3.78
N PRO A 80 -3.57 0.90 4.88
CA PRO A 80 -5.01 1.04 5.11
C PRO A 80 -5.45 2.50 5.08
N HIS A 81 -6.66 2.78 4.59
CA HIS A 81 -7.25 4.12 4.64
C HIS A 81 -6.41 5.18 3.90
N THR A 82 -5.66 4.78 2.87
CA THR A 82 -4.88 5.70 2.04
C THR A 82 -4.97 5.41 0.54
N SER A 83 -5.07 6.48 -0.25
CA SER A 83 -5.07 6.43 -1.71
C SER A 83 -3.96 7.25 -2.34
N GLY A 84 -3.80 7.08 -3.66
CA GLY A 84 -2.83 7.81 -4.46
C GLY A 84 -3.34 9.20 -4.84
N ASP A 85 -2.42 10.12 -5.09
CA ASP A 85 -2.74 11.52 -5.39
C ASP A 85 -3.62 11.63 -6.65
N ALA A 86 -4.84 12.15 -6.48
CA ALA A 86 -5.83 12.29 -7.53
C ALA A 86 -5.44 13.31 -8.61
N ALA A 87 -4.46 14.19 -8.33
CA ALA A 87 -3.93 15.17 -9.28
C ALA A 87 -2.62 14.73 -9.95
N ALA A 88 -2.00 13.64 -9.48
CA ALA A 88 -0.73 13.16 -10.03
C ALA A 88 -0.85 12.70 -11.50
N HIS A 89 0.30 12.60 -12.18
CA HIS A 89 0.40 12.05 -13.51
C HIS A 89 1.42 10.88 -13.53
N PRO A 90 0.97 9.61 -13.66
CA PRO A 90 -0.42 9.16 -13.84
C PRO A 90 -1.32 9.42 -12.62
N ARG A 91 -2.62 9.55 -12.87
CA ARG A 91 -3.64 9.79 -11.83
C ARG A 91 -3.61 8.69 -10.78
N HIS A 92 -3.75 9.07 -9.52
CA HIS A 92 -3.68 8.17 -8.36
C HIS A 92 -2.32 7.50 -8.17
N LEU A 93 -1.23 8.13 -8.63
CA LEU A 93 0.11 7.65 -8.31
C LEU A 93 0.30 7.62 -6.79
N TYR A 94 0.62 6.44 -6.27
CA TYR A 94 0.76 6.19 -4.85
C TYR A 94 2.22 5.99 -4.45
N ALA A 95 2.92 5.12 -5.19
CA ALA A 95 4.34 4.82 -4.97
C ALA A 95 4.98 4.28 -6.26
N ARG A 96 6.29 4.04 -6.21
CA ARG A 96 7.05 3.37 -7.26
C ARG A 96 8.06 2.43 -6.64
N PHE A 97 8.38 1.35 -7.33
CA PHE A 97 9.53 0.51 -7.03
C PHE A 97 10.22 0.13 -8.34
N ALA A 98 11.46 -0.34 -8.27
CA ALA A 98 12.25 -0.68 -9.44
C ALA A 98 12.92 -2.03 -9.27
N TYR A 99 13.21 -2.68 -10.41
CA TYR A 99 13.87 -3.97 -10.44
C TYR A 99 14.74 -4.16 -11.68
N THR A 100 15.59 -5.18 -11.66
CA THR A 100 16.33 -5.68 -12.82
C THR A 100 16.18 -7.20 -12.95
N ALA A 101 16.22 -7.70 -14.19
CA ALA A 101 16.39 -9.12 -14.45
C ALA A 101 17.89 -9.47 -14.43
N THR A 102 18.23 -10.58 -13.79
CA THR A 102 19.62 -11.04 -13.63
C THR A 102 19.70 -12.55 -13.73
N ARG A 103 20.82 -13.06 -14.24
CA ARG A 103 21.18 -14.48 -14.13
C ARG A 103 21.74 -14.84 -12.75
N ASP A 104 22.40 -13.88 -12.11
CA ASP A 104 23.17 -14.10 -10.89
C ASP A 104 22.40 -13.57 -9.68
N ALA A 105 22.15 -14.45 -8.72
CA ALA A 105 21.40 -14.18 -7.48
C ALA A 105 22.04 -13.12 -6.57
N ALA A 106 23.33 -12.85 -6.76
CA ALA A 106 24.15 -12.16 -5.76
C ALA A 106 24.88 -10.91 -6.26
N ALA A 107 24.81 -10.57 -7.55
CA ALA A 107 25.74 -9.58 -8.08
C ALA A 107 25.09 -8.20 -8.24
N ALA A 108 25.65 -7.20 -7.56
CA ALA A 108 25.63 -5.80 -8.00
C ALA A 108 26.57 -5.56 -9.21
N ALA A 109 27.22 -6.61 -9.72
CA ALA A 109 28.28 -6.56 -10.74
C ALA A 109 28.13 -7.64 -11.83
N GLY A 110 26.91 -8.12 -12.10
CA GLY A 110 26.62 -9.13 -13.12
C GLY A 110 26.04 -8.54 -14.41
N PHE A 111 25.68 -9.41 -15.35
CA PHE A 111 24.86 -9.00 -16.50
C PHE A 111 23.42 -8.79 -16.03
N HIS A 112 22.94 -7.57 -16.17
CA HIS A 112 21.58 -7.18 -15.78
C HIS A 112 20.85 -6.59 -16.98
N SER A 113 19.51 -6.68 -16.95
CA SER A 113 18.69 -5.81 -17.78
C SER A 113 18.87 -4.34 -17.40
N GLU A 114 18.33 -3.44 -18.23
CA GLU A 114 18.02 -2.08 -17.79
C GLU A 114 17.08 -2.11 -16.58
N VAL A 115 17.10 -1.02 -15.80
CA VAL A 115 16.21 -0.87 -14.65
C VAL A 115 14.78 -0.63 -15.14
N GLU A 116 13.85 -1.47 -14.70
CA GLU A 116 12.42 -1.29 -14.93
C GLU A 116 11.78 -0.64 -13.71
N THR A 117 10.94 0.38 -13.93
CA THR A 117 10.20 1.07 -12.87
C THR A 117 8.72 0.72 -12.96
N VAL A 118 8.16 0.26 -11.84
CA VAL A 118 6.73 -0.01 -11.69
C VAL A 118 6.07 1.15 -10.98
N ALA A 119 5.07 1.75 -11.62
CA ALA A 119 4.19 2.74 -10.98
C ALA A 119 3.00 2.04 -10.34
N LEU A 120 2.81 2.28 -9.04
CA LEU A 120 1.72 1.75 -8.24
C LEU A 120 0.64 2.82 -8.09
N LEU A 121 -0.57 2.51 -8.55
CA LEU A 121 -1.73 3.39 -8.49
C LEU A 121 -2.73 2.81 -7.49
N VAL A 122 -3.16 3.61 -6.52
CA VAL A 122 -4.13 3.19 -5.49
C VAL A 122 -5.37 4.06 -5.60
N THR A 123 -6.50 3.48 -6.01
CA THR A 123 -7.77 4.21 -6.14
C THR A 123 -8.50 4.26 -4.79
N PRO A 124 -9.10 5.41 -4.43
CA PRO A 124 -9.78 5.56 -3.16
C PRO A 124 -11.04 4.69 -3.07
N VAL A 125 -11.39 4.30 -1.84
CA VAL A 125 -12.68 3.71 -1.46
C VAL A 125 -13.22 4.54 -0.31
N ASN A 126 -14.51 4.89 -0.34
CA ASN A 126 -15.13 5.66 0.74
C ASN A 126 -15.30 4.77 1.98
N HIS A 127 -14.91 5.28 3.13
CA HIS A 127 -15.08 4.67 4.44
C HIS A 127 -16.28 5.29 5.16
N ALA A 128 -16.79 4.59 6.17
CA ALA A 128 -17.80 5.15 7.05
C ALA A 128 -17.10 5.77 8.28
N PRO A 129 -17.67 6.82 8.89
CA PRO A 129 -17.14 7.37 10.14
C PRO A 129 -17.09 6.33 11.25
N VAL A 130 -16.07 6.42 12.09
CA VAL A 130 -15.87 5.56 13.26
C VAL A 130 -15.96 6.42 14.52
N LEU A 131 -16.88 6.07 15.42
CA LEU A 131 -16.99 6.71 16.74
C LEU A 131 -15.78 6.34 17.62
N THR A 132 -15.13 7.35 18.19
CA THR A 132 -13.94 7.20 19.03
C THR A 132 -14.26 7.14 20.52
N VAL A 133 -15.43 7.65 20.94
CA VAL A 133 -15.96 7.50 22.31
C VAL A 133 -17.33 6.83 22.24
N ARG A 134 -17.51 5.76 23.02
CA ARG A 134 -18.77 5.00 23.07
C ARG A 134 -19.50 5.08 24.40
N ASP A 135 -18.78 5.31 25.49
CA ASP A 135 -19.34 5.27 26.84
C ASP A 135 -18.95 6.54 27.61
N ALA A 136 -19.95 7.36 27.94
CA ALA A 136 -19.83 8.32 29.02
C ALA A 136 -20.21 7.61 30.32
N VAL A 137 -19.22 7.27 31.14
CA VAL A 137 -19.49 6.75 32.49
C VAL A 137 -19.80 7.93 33.40
N VAL A 138 -21.07 8.01 33.80
CA VAL A 138 -21.51 8.97 34.80
C VAL A 138 -21.38 8.33 36.17
N ALA A 139 -20.72 9.00 37.12
CA ALA A 139 -20.71 8.56 38.51
C ALA A 139 -22.13 8.55 39.08
N VAL A 140 -22.41 7.74 40.10
CA VAL A 140 -23.70 7.79 40.80
C VAL A 140 -23.74 9.10 41.61
N LEU A 141 -24.61 10.02 41.19
CA LEU A 141 -24.71 11.34 41.80
C LEU A 141 -25.86 11.36 42.78
N SER A 142 -25.58 11.78 44.02
CA SER A 142 -26.57 11.88 45.10
C SER A 142 -27.44 13.13 44.99
N VAL A 143 -27.20 13.97 43.97
CA VAL A 143 -27.93 15.20 43.65
C VAL A 143 -28.09 15.32 42.14
N VAL A 144 -29.11 16.06 41.68
CA VAL A 144 -29.32 16.35 40.26
C VAL A 144 -28.23 17.32 39.81
N GLU A 145 -27.34 16.88 38.92
CA GLU A 145 -26.32 17.71 38.30
C GLU A 145 -26.22 17.44 36.79
N ASP A 146 -25.74 18.45 36.06
CA ASP A 146 -25.54 18.37 34.61
C ASP A 146 -24.28 17.56 34.29
N VAL A 147 -24.41 16.64 33.33
CA VAL A 147 -23.32 15.80 32.88
C VAL A 147 -22.99 16.13 31.44
N ALA A 148 -21.76 16.61 31.20
CA ALA A 148 -21.29 16.85 29.85
C ALA A 148 -21.02 15.52 29.12
N VAL A 149 -21.72 15.30 28.01
CA VAL A 149 -21.43 14.19 27.08
C VAL A 149 -20.76 14.77 25.85
N VAL A 150 -19.50 14.38 25.62
CA VAL A 150 -18.75 14.78 24.43
C VAL A 150 -18.80 13.65 23.42
N LEU A 151 -19.47 13.88 22.29
CA LEU A 151 -19.46 12.97 21.16
C LEU A 151 -18.17 13.18 20.36
N SER A 152 -17.53 12.08 19.97
CA SER A 152 -16.36 12.12 19.10
C SER A 152 -16.37 10.93 18.14
N GLY A 153 -15.84 11.19 16.96
CA GLY A 153 -15.73 10.26 15.86
C GLY A 153 -14.83 10.85 14.80
N GLU A 154 -14.22 9.97 14.04
CA GLU A 154 -13.29 10.31 12.96
C GLU A 154 -13.74 9.58 11.70
N ASP A 155 -13.70 10.26 10.56
CA ASP A 155 -13.83 9.60 9.28
C ASP A 155 -12.42 9.29 8.72
N PRO A 156 -12.12 8.04 8.35
CA PRO A 156 -10.80 7.67 7.82
C PRO A 156 -10.40 8.42 6.55
N ASP A 157 -11.36 8.95 5.78
CA ASP A 157 -11.11 9.75 4.58
C ASP A 157 -10.91 11.25 4.89
N GLY A 158 -11.10 11.66 6.16
CA GLY A 158 -10.97 13.04 6.62
C GLY A 158 -12.23 13.89 6.40
N ASP A 159 -13.35 13.26 6.07
CA ASP A 159 -14.65 13.92 5.94
C ASP A 159 -15.17 14.42 7.30
N GLU A 160 -15.97 15.50 7.27
CA GLU A 160 -16.58 16.06 8.48
C GLU A 160 -17.62 15.10 9.07
N VAL A 161 -17.48 14.79 10.37
CA VAL A 161 -18.39 13.88 11.07
C VAL A 161 -19.54 14.65 11.72
N THR A 162 -20.77 14.32 11.33
CA THR A 162 -22.01 14.84 11.96
C THR A 162 -22.61 13.80 12.91
N PHE A 163 -23.05 14.23 14.09
CA PHE A 163 -23.64 13.36 15.11
C PHE A 163 -25.15 13.57 15.23
N ILE A 164 -25.90 12.47 15.36
CA ILE A 164 -27.35 12.48 15.61
C ILE A 164 -27.64 11.59 16.83
N VAL A 165 -28.34 12.14 17.82
CA VAL A 165 -28.83 11.38 18.97
C VAL A 165 -30.15 10.72 18.59
N THR A 166 -30.17 9.39 18.54
CA THR A 166 -31.35 8.60 18.13
C THR A 166 -32.20 8.14 19.30
N THR A 167 -31.61 8.09 20.50
CA THR A 167 -32.28 7.63 21.73
C THR A 167 -31.95 8.60 22.85
N LEU A 168 -32.98 9.19 23.45
CA LEU A 168 -32.84 10.03 24.64
C LEU A 168 -32.67 9.17 25.90
N PRO A 169 -32.05 9.69 26.97
CA PRO A 169 -31.96 8.98 28.24
C PRO A 169 -33.34 8.67 28.81
N ALA A 170 -33.51 7.48 29.41
CA ALA A 170 -34.77 7.06 30.02
C ALA A 170 -35.10 7.83 31.32
N VAL A 171 -34.08 8.44 31.95
CA VAL A 171 -34.18 9.30 33.12
C VAL A 171 -33.25 10.50 32.89
N GLY A 172 -33.77 11.72 33.08
CA GLY A 172 -33.05 12.95 32.77
C GLY A 172 -33.48 13.56 31.42
N LEU A 173 -32.82 14.65 31.04
CA LEU A 173 -33.04 15.37 29.78
C LEU A 173 -31.68 15.64 29.13
N LEU A 174 -31.67 15.81 27.80
CA LEU A 174 -30.51 16.25 27.01
C LEU A 174 -30.68 17.70 26.56
#